data_AF-A0A7S2UKH4-F1
#
_entry.id   AF-A0A7S2UKH4-F1
#
_cell.length_a   1.000
_cell.length_b   1.000
_cell.length_c   1.000
_cell.angle_alpha   90.00
_cell.angle_beta   90.00
_cell.angle_gamma   90.00
#
_symmetry.space_group_name_H-M   'P 1'
#
loop_
_entity.id
_entity.type
_entity.pdbx_description
1 polymer ?
#
loop_
_entity_poly.entity_id
_entity_poly.type
_entity_poly.pdbx_seq_one_letter_code
_entity_poly.pdbx_strand_id
1 'polypeptide(L)'
;MTWSVPAWRPRHKEKEEDEVEMALPPDELVVSESVTGEPEIEVAPSVPQDEETGVMEAVPFDDEPAEKAAVGRNNDSSLLTFKDHISLMERASTVRFRNAHVRVYQHRNIQFQIEHGSKKKGDEDEDEDEDGGEDITMKIVKDGTVGLLVLRAAYTLVGFLFVGFLFIFCMQVLLFLFLNMAVESGATSKQEINFLPLFATILSAPAFIHGMGSAMNLGWTFVTETWGGMPFLRSLAYGKWRVIVEWTTFIVHVLIPISVMFISLFAGADNWWEITALTWFTCLFIFYLLHSMAMIGVEIMGCLELVRHSNGFSELPYTNFFSFFKLLKMCIILRQRSNYSGSKQCSYFVDGANDAPEKGRSYTEDWDGSVELYAEKRDLFTRITQLSFLRCIFKTLEKPTRIYSIDEVKGVVPFITSKNWSLEKLYCRNRDSRAVAVVGGPAALKRNQVRSSFICAIIGNFITLLFFFSFLVWLDVSGLFIGLAVIIIIAIAVPTILRTIGLMQVYTQMKAEKSKKGNSEALYQVWEKFRITQAKDRFCWTMFVLENIFLFFF
;
A
#
# COMPACT_ATOMS: atom_id res chain seq x y z
N MET A 1 0.63 25.12 -3.56
CA MET A 1 1.66 24.10 -3.80
C MET A 1 1.14 23.11 -4.83
N THR A 2 1.73 23.08 -6.02
CA THR A 2 1.36 22.14 -7.10
C THR A 2 2.11 20.81 -6.92
N TRP A 3 1.38 19.72 -6.69
CA TRP A 3 1.97 18.39 -6.55
C TRP A 3 2.19 17.75 -7.93
N SER A 4 3.41 17.86 -8.46
CA SER A 4 3.83 17.12 -9.65
C SER A 4 4.10 15.64 -9.33
N VAL A 5 3.03 14.84 -9.34
CA VAL A 5 3.15 13.38 -9.31
C VAL A 5 3.95 12.93 -10.55
N PRO A 6 5.02 12.12 -10.41
CA PRO A 6 5.86 11.75 -11.55
C PRO A 6 5.07 10.89 -12.55
N ALA A 7 4.91 11.41 -13.77
CA ALA A 7 4.15 10.75 -14.82
C ALA A 7 4.77 9.39 -15.18
N TRP A 8 3.98 8.31 -15.01
CA TRP A 8 4.39 6.95 -15.33
C TRP A 8 4.30 6.73 -16.85
N ARG A 9 5.32 7.19 -17.59
CA ARG A 9 5.43 6.89 -19.03
C ARG A 9 5.58 5.37 -19.21
N PRO A 10 4.68 4.69 -19.95
CA PRO A 10 5.01 3.38 -20.49
C PRO A 10 6.18 3.55 -21.46
N ARG A 11 7.10 2.58 -21.49
CA ARG A 11 7.97 2.45 -22.68
C ARG A 11 7.07 2.01 -23.82
N HIS A 12 7.01 2.82 -24.88
CA HIS A 12 6.64 2.27 -26.18
C HIS A 12 7.67 1.20 -26.53
N LYS A 13 7.22 0.08 -27.09
CA LYS A 13 8.07 -0.64 -28.03
C LYS A 13 8.10 0.22 -29.29
N GLU A 14 9.28 0.50 -29.81
CA GLU A 14 9.41 0.75 -31.24
C GLU A 14 8.86 -0.48 -31.98
N LYS A 15 8.08 -0.25 -33.02
CA LYS A 15 7.81 -1.31 -34.00
C LYS A 15 8.99 -1.32 -34.95
N GLU A 16 9.54 -2.50 -35.22
CA GLU A 16 10.20 -2.72 -36.49
C GLU A 16 9.12 -2.60 -37.59
N GLU A 17 9.42 -1.84 -38.63
CA GLU A 17 8.54 -1.66 -39.79
C GLU A 17 8.99 -2.65 -40.86
N ASP A 18 8.29 -3.78 -40.98
CA ASP A 18 8.48 -4.72 -42.09
C ASP A 18 8.04 -4.03 -43.40
N GLU A 19 9.00 -3.74 -44.28
CA GLU A 19 8.74 -3.18 -45.60
C GLU A 19 7.95 -4.19 -46.46
N VAL A 20 6.76 -3.77 -46.92
CA VAL A 20 5.99 -4.50 -47.94
C VAL A 20 5.77 -3.56 -49.11
N GLU A 21 6.63 -3.66 -50.12
CA GLU A 21 6.40 -3.02 -51.41
C GLU A 21 5.09 -3.53 -52.03
N MET A 22 4.19 -2.61 -52.39
CA MET A 22 3.07 -2.92 -53.28
C MET A 22 2.74 -1.69 -54.13
N ALA A 23 3.27 -1.68 -55.35
CA ALA A 23 3.16 -0.54 -56.27
C ALA A 23 1.80 -0.51 -57.01
N LEU A 24 1.24 0.70 -57.18
CA LEU A 24 0.25 1.04 -58.20
C LEU A 24 0.45 2.51 -58.68
N PRO A 25 -0.08 2.91 -59.86
CA PRO A 25 0.39 4.06 -60.64
C PRO A 25 -0.31 5.41 -60.33
N PRO A 26 0.09 6.54 -60.96
CA PRO A 26 -0.29 7.90 -60.55
C PRO A 26 -1.38 8.58 -61.41
N ASP A 27 -1.97 9.65 -60.84
CA ASP A 27 -2.67 10.79 -61.48
C ASP A 27 -2.38 12.02 -60.57
N GLU A 28 -1.74 13.11 -61.01
CA GLU A 28 -2.20 14.27 -61.81
C GLU A 28 -2.85 15.45 -61.04
N LEU A 29 -2.19 16.64 -61.12
CA LEU A 29 -2.75 18.01 -61.24
C LEU A 29 -3.56 18.65 -60.05
N VAL A 30 -3.63 19.98 -59.81
CA VAL A 30 -2.77 21.19 -60.10
C VAL A 30 -3.27 22.40 -59.23
N VAL A 31 -2.76 23.65 -59.40
CA VAL A 31 -3.13 24.94 -58.70
C VAL A 31 -2.58 25.04 -57.25
N SER A 32 -1.69 25.95 -56.80
CA SER A 32 -1.62 27.45 -56.70
C SER A 32 -2.70 28.08 -55.76
N GLU A 33 -2.55 29.21 -55.05
CA GLU A 33 -1.69 30.43 -55.08
C GLU A 33 -1.30 30.86 -53.62
N SER A 34 -0.16 31.52 -53.34
CA SER A 34 0.09 32.99 -53.16
C SER A 34 -0.61 33.68 -51.94
N VAL A 35 -0.12 34.76 -51.28
CA VAL A 35 1.18 35.50 -51.25
C VAL A 35 1.26 36.42 -49.99
N THR A 36 2.39 37.13 -49.78
CA THR A 36 2.73 38.11 -48.70
C THR A 36 3.16 37.52 -47.33
N GLY A 37 4.17 38.09 -46.65
CA GLY A 37 5.11 39.15 -47.05
C GLY A 37 6.15 39.50 -45.97
N GLU A 38 7.34 39.94 -46.40
CA GLU A 38 8.44 40.43 -45.54
C GLU A 38 8.36 41.97 -45.34
N PRO A 39 9.22 42.59 -44.49
CA PRO A 39 10.54 43.00 -44.96
C PRO A 39 11.71 42.79 -43.98
N GLU A 40 12.92 43.04 -44.48
CA GLU A 40 14.24 42.81 -43.87
C GLU A 40 14.73 43.88 -42.87
N ILE A 41 15.89 43.62 -42.23
CA ILE A 41 17.09 44.50 -42.05
C ILE A 41 18.11 43.70 -41.20
N GLU A 42 19.29 43.29 -41.68
CA GLU A 42 20.57 44.05 -41.84
C GLU A 42 21.21 44.51 -40.49
N VAL A 43 22.52 44.40 -40.17
CA VAL A 43 23.77 43.95 -40.85
C VAL A 43 24.73 43.25 -39.82
N ALA A 44 25.81 42.59 -40.27
CA ALA A 44 26.99 42.09 -39.49
C ALA A 44 28.12 43.19 -39.37
N PRO A 45 29.46 42.98 -39.14
CA PRO A 45 30.29 41.75 -38.93
C PRO A 45 31.49 41.89 -37.91
N SER A 46 32.47 40.94 -37.96
CA SER A 46 33.89 40.95 -37.47
C SER A 46 34.20 40.91 -35.94
N VAL A 47 35.13 40.13 -35.32
CA VAL A 47 36.45 39.47 -35.67
C VAL A 47 37.65 40.45 -35.62
N PRO A 48 38.89 40.17 -35.11
CA PRO A 48 39.55 38.94 -34.55
C PRO A 48 40.42 39.09 -33.24
N GLN A 49 41.10 37.99 -32.79
CA GLN A 49 42.48 37.87 -32.18
C GLN A 49 42.84 38.56 -30.81
N ASP A 50 43.88 38.22 -30.01
CA ASP A 50 44.89 37.12 -30.03
C ASP A 50 45.58 36.79 -28.64
N GLU A 51 46.31 35.66 -28.61
CA GLU A 51 47.55 35.26 -27.86
C GLU A 51 47.79 35.35 -26.30
N GLU A 52 48.36 34.24 -25.79
CA GLU A 52 49.35 33.93 -24.70
C GLU A 52 49.55 34.82 -23.43
N THR A 53 49.95 34.34 -22.22
CA THR A 53 50.72 33.17 -21.68
C THR A 53 50.18 32.78 -20.26
N GLY A 54 50.63 31.76 -19.48
CA GLY A 54 51.54 30.61 -19.70
C GLY A 54 52.23 30.08 -18.40
N VAL A 55 52.71 28.82 -18.45
CA VAL A 55 53.85 28.20 -17.67
C VAL A 55 53.70 27.78 -16.16
N MET A 56 53.76 26.44 -15.96
CA MET A 56 54.25 25.61 -14.82
C MET A 56 53.83 25.84 -13.35
N GLU A 57 53.27 24.78 -12.73
CA GLU A 57 54.03 23.87 -11.84
C GLU A 57 53.39 22.44 -11.91
N ALA A 58 54.08 21.37 -11.47
CA ALA A 58 53.63 19.99 -11.67
C ALA A 58 53.96 19.02 -10.51
N VAL A 59 52.98 18.21 -10.11
CA VAL A 59 53.14 16.96 -9.35
C VAL A 59 52.11 15.93 -9.87
N PRO A 60 52.49 14.67 -10.18
CA PRO A 60 51.56 13.65 -10.69
C PRO A 60 50.97 12.78 -9.57
N PHE A 61 49.82 12.14 -9.83
CA PHE A 61 49.49 10.72 -9.53
C PHE A 61 47.98 10.47 -9.77
N ASP A 62 47.66 9.57 -10.70
CA ASP A 62 46.88 8.33 -10.44
C ASP A 62 46.59 7.60 -11.77
N ASP A 63 46.58 6.26 -11.73
CA ASP A 63 46.55 5.40 -12.91
C ASP A 63 45.13 5.16 -13.46
N GLU A 64 44.95 5.27 -14.79
CA GLU A 64 43.96 4.42 -15.47
C GLU A 64 44.46 2.97 -15.45
N PRO A 65 43.58 1.98 -15.21
CA PRO A 65 43.30 1.10 -16.34
C PRO A 65 41.87 0.54 -16.46
N ALA A 66 41.46 0.40 -17.73
CA ALA A 66 40.66 -0.73 -18.26
C ALA A 66 39.17 -0.88 -17.90
N GLU A 67 38.30 0.06 -18.34
CA GLU A 67 36.85 -0.19 -18.51
C GLU A 67 36.48 -0.71 -19.92
N LYS A 68 37.29 -1.60 -20.55
CA LYS A 68 37.02 -2.15 -21.90
C LYS A 68 37.40 -3.63 -22.10
N ALA A 69 36.83 -4.55 -21.32
CA ALA A 69 36.85 -6.00 -21.64
C ALA A 69 35.79 -6.83 -20.87
N ALA A 70 34.49 -6.63 -21.14
CA ALA A 70 33.41 -7.41 -20.48
C ALA A 70 32.16 -7.67 -21.35
N VAL A 71 32.32 -7.77 -22.67
CA VAL A 71 31.26 -8.27 -23.57
C VAL A 71 31.39 -9.79 -23.72
N GLY A 72 30.28 -10.52 -23.73
CA GLY A 72 30.26 -11.93 -24.18
C GLY A 72 30.21 -13.00 -23.10
N ARG A 73 29.23 -12.95 -22.19
CA ARG A 73 28.69 -14.16 -21.54
C ARG A 73 27.22 -14.01 -21.18
N ASN A 74 26.37 -14.18 -22.20
CA ASN A 74 24.93 -14.37 -22.02
C ASN A 74 24.69 -15.74 -21.38
N ASN A 75 24.65 -15.79 -20.05
CA ASN A 75 23.81 -16.78 -19.38
C ASN A 75 22.42 -16.15 -19.31
N ASP A 76 21.48 -16.69 -20.09
CA ASP A 76 20.11 -16.18 -20.14
C ASP A 76 19.42 -16.34 -18.79
N SER A 77 19.47 -15.27 -18.01
CA SER A 77 18.63 -15.07 -16.84
C SER A 77 17.27 -14.55 -17.30
N SER A 78 16.58 -15.38 -18.10
CA SER A 78 15.14 -15.33 -18.44
C SER A 78 14.26 -15.61 -17.21
N LEU A 79 14.70 -15.08 -16.06
CA LEU A 79 14.22 -15.31 -14.72
C LEU A 79 12.77 -14.84 -14.63
N LEU A 80 11.84 -15.81 -14.74
CA LEU A 80 10.40 -15.65 -14.90
C LEU A 80 9.89 -14.48 -14.06
N THR A 81 9.72 -13.33 -14.72
CA THR A 81 9.49 -12.06 -14.05
C THR A 81 8.08 -12.07 -13.49
N PHE A 82 7.96 -12.47 -12.23
CA PHE A 82 6.70 -12.81 -11.61
C PHE A 82 5.79 -11.58 -11.54
N LYS A 83 4.94 -11.41 -12.56
CA LYS A 83 3.93 -10.35 -12.64
C LYS A 83 2.97 -10.55 -11.47
N ASP A 84 2.95 -9.61 -10.54
CA ASP A 84 2.21 -9.76 -9.28
C ASP A 84 0.72 -9.51 -9.57
N HIS A 85 -0.10 -10.56 -9.53
CA HIS A 85 -1.54 -10.48 -9.82
C HIS A 85 -2.39 -10.23 -8.57
N ILE A 86 -1.78 -10.27 -7.37
CA ILE A 86 -2.45 -9.98 -6.12
C ILE A 86 -2.19 -8.50 -5.78
N SER A 87 -3.25 -7.71 -5.65
CA SER A 87 -3.19 -6.27 -5.34
C SER A 87 -2.87 -6.03 -3.84
N LEU A 88 -1.70 -6.48 -3.39
CA LEU A 88 -1.21 -6.25 -2.04
C LEU A 88 -0.68 -4.82 -1.87
N MET A 89 -1.08 -4.15 -0.78
CA MET A 89 -0.66 -2.77 -0.48
C MET A 89 0.87 -2.60 -0.41
N GLU A 90 1.62 -3.61 0.07
CA GLU A 90 3.08 -3.57 0.14
C GLU A 90 3.69 -4.58 -0.84
N ARG A 91 4.49 -4.08 -1.80
CA ARG A 91 5.10 -4.89 -2.87
C ARG A 91 6.01 -6.01 -2.32
N ALA A 92 5.95 -7.19 -2.92
CA ALA A 92 6.82 -8.34 -2.65
C ALA A 92 8.32 -8.00 -2.58
N SER A 93 9.07 -8.65 -1.69
CA SER A 93 10.51 -8.48 -1.49
C SER A 93 11.26 -9.82 -1.54
N THR A 94 11.99 -10.07 -2.63
CA THR A 94 12.72 -11.33 -2.85
C THR A 94 14.08 -11.36 -2.14
N VAL A 95 14.28 -12.37 -1.30
CA VAL A 95 15.47 -12.60 -0.47
C VAL A 95 16.20 -13.84 -0.97
N ARG A 96 17.36 -13.68 -1.63
CA ARG A 96 18.19 -14.84 -2.03
C ARG A 96 19.05 -15.32 -0.85
N PHE A 97 19.00 -16.61 -0.57
CA PHE A 97 19.88 -17.34 0.35
C PHE A 97 20.99 -18.05 -0.44
N ARG A 98 21.85 -18.81 0.26
CA ARG A 98 22.67 -19.83 -0.42
C ARG A 98 21.82 -21.00 -0.95
N ASN A 99 20.59 -21.18 -0.46
CA ASN A 99 19.66 -22.16 -1.00
C ASN A 99 18.37 -21.49 -1.55
N ALA A 100 17.32 -21.23 -0.77
CA ALA A 100 16.07 -20.65 -1.30
C ALA A 100 16.09 -19.15 -1.73
N HIS A 101 15.05 -18.72 -2.44
CA HIS A 101 14.66 -17.36 -2.85
C HIS A 101 13.33 -17.01 -2.17
N VAL A 102 13.38 -16.40 -0.99
CA VAL A 102 12.17 -16.08 -0.21
C VAL A 102 11.51 -14.79 -0.66
N ARG A 103 10.34 -14.87 -1.30
CA ARG A 103 9.50 -13.70 -1.60
C ARG A 103 8.67 -13.33 -0.36
N VAL A 104 9.07 -12.26 0.29
CA VAL A 104 8.42 -11.68 1.47
C VAL A 104 7.36 -10.66 1.07
N TYR A 105 6.13 -10.86 1.50
CA TYR A 105 5.04 -9.88 1.42
C TYR A 105 4.58 -9.51 2.84
N GLN A 106 4.03 -8.31 3.00
CA GLN A 106 3.54 -7.83 4.29
C GLN A 106 2.07 -7.44 4.19
N HIS A 107 1.26 -7.85 5.17
CA HIS A 107 -0.09 -7.35 5.35
C HIS A 107 -0.34 -7.12 6.84
N ARG A 108 -0.33 -5.84 7.26
CA ARG A 108 -0.51 -5.43 8.66
C ARG A 108 0.49 -6.17 9.58
N ASN A 109 0.01 -6.82 10.64
CA ASN A 109 0.83 -7.60 11.60
C ASN A 109 1.21 -9.00 11.11
N ILE A 110 0.82 -9.37 9.89
CA ILE A 110 1.06 -10.69 9.31
C ILE A 110 2.07 -10.55 8.18
N GLN A 111 3.09 -11.40 8.20
CA GLN A 111 4.07 -11.54 7.14
C GLN A 111 3.80 -12.84 6.36
N PHE A 112 4.02 -12.79 5.06
CA PHE A 112 3.86 -13.87 4.09
C PHE A 112 5.23 -14.10 3.48
N GLN A 113 5.60 -15.35 3.30
CA GLN A 113 6.91 -15.74 2.80
C GLN A 113 6.71 -16.91 1.86
N ILE A 114 7.45 -16.93 0.76
CA ILE A 114 7.37 -17.95 -0.28
C ILE A 114 8.80 -18.30 -0.70
N GLU A 115 9.35 -19.43 -0.24
CA GLU A 115 10.77 -19.79 -0.43
C GLU A 115 10.95 -20.69 -1.66
N HIS A 116 11.61 -20.20 -2.72
CA HIS A 116 11.88 -20.95 -3.97
C HIS A 116 13.36 -21.35 -4.16
N GLY A 117 13.73 -22.61 -4.34
CA GLY A 117 15.14 -23.05 -4.36
C GLY A 117 15.61 -23.75 -5.65
N SER A 118 15.98 -25.04 -5.54
CA SER A 118 16.31 -26.04 -6.59
C SER A 118 16.72 -27.38 -5.94
N LYS A 119 16.04 -28.52 -6.16
CA LYS A 119 16.31 -29.76 -5.40
C LYS A 119 17.78 -30.18 -5.56
N LYS A 120 18.47 -30.41 -4.44
CA LYS A 120 19.82 -31.00 -4.47
C LYS A 120 19.67 -32.50 -4.74
N LYS A 121 20.16 -33.00 -5.88
CA LYS A 121 20.50 -34.42 -5.99
C LYS A 121 21.44 -34.79 -4.83
N GLY A 122 21.14 -35.90 -4.18
CA GLY A 122 22.04 -36.54 -3.22
C GLY A 122 23.16 -37.24 -3.98
N ASP A 123 24.31 -37.41 -3.33
CA ASP A 123 25.45 -38.15 -3.87
C ASP A 123 25.28 -39.67 -3.62
N GLU A 124 24.10 -40.22 -3.96
CA GLU A 124 23.76 -41.65 -3.87
C GLU A 124 23.45 -42.17 -5.29
N ASP A 125 23.99 -43.34 -5.61
CA ASP A 125 24.45 -43.69 -6.97
C ASP A 125 23.35 -43.91 -8.03
N GLU A 126 23.71 -43.51 -9.27
CA GLU A 126 23.34 -44.07 -10.58
C GLU A 126 22.01 -44.89 -10.68
N ASP A 127 20.93 -44.25 -11.14
CA ASP A 127 20.40 -44.47 -12.51
C ASP A 127 19.28 -43.46 -12.93
N GLU A 128 19.19 -43.23 -14.24
CA GLU A 128 18.10 -42.62 -15.05
C GLU A 128 17.40 -41.29 -14.61
N ASP A 129 17.82 -40.18 -15.21
CA ASP A 129 17.01 -39.10 -15.83
C ASP A 129 15.86 -38.36 -15.09
N GLU A 130 15.69 -38.45 -13.77
CA GLU A 130 14.76 -37.54 -13.06
C GLU A 130 15.20 -36.05 -13.12
N ASP A 131 14.28 -35.18 -13.58
CA ASP A 131 14.47 -33.74 -13.80
C ASP A 131 14.34 -32.92 -12.49
N GLY A 132 15.01 -31.76 -12.44
CA GLY A 132 15.40 -31.05 -11.22
C GLY A 132 14.34 -30.16 -10.57
N GLY A 133 13.19 -30.72 -10.18
CA GLY A 133 12.01 -29.98 -9.70
C GLY A 133 12.23 -28.91 -8.61
N GLU A 134 11.50 -27.79 -8.74
CA GLU A 134 11.48 -26.65 -7.79
C GLU A 134 10.31 -26.71 -6.78
N ASP A 135 10.55 -26.15 -5.59
CA ASP A 135 9.66 -26.03 -4.44
C ASP A 135 9.42 -24.56 -4.08
N ILE A 136 8.35 -24.31 -3.32
CA ILE A 136 7.77 -22.98 -3.11
C ILE A 136 7.26 -22.85 -1.64
N THR A 137 8.09 -23.11 -0.60
CA THR A 137 7.57 -23.15 0.80
C THR A 137 6.92 -21.85 1.26
N MET A 138 5.61 -21.95 1.49
CA MET A 138 4.73 -20.83 1.75
C MET A 138 4.46 -20.75 3.27
N LYS A 139 4.61 -19.56 3.90
CA LYS A 139 4.73 -19.44 5.39
C LYS A 139 4.07 -18.19 6.08
N ILE A 140 3.39 -18.34 7.26
CA ILE A 140 2.87 -17.25 8.18
C ILE A 140 3.99 -16.77 9.02
N VAL A 141 3.99 -15.47 9.31
CA VAL A 141 4.46 -15.04 10.62
C VAL A 141 3.55 -13.97 11.19
N LYS A 142 3.26 -14.07 12.48
CA LYS A 142 2.69 -12.97 13.26
C LYS A 142 3.86 -12.14 13.78
N ASP A 143 4.15 -11.05 13.09
CA ASP A 143 5.29 -10.16 13.33
C ASP A 143 4.89 -9.04 14.31
N GLY A 144 4.44 -9.45 15.50
CA GLY A 144 3.87 -8.59 16.53
C GLY A 144 4.34 -8.96 17.92
N THR A 145 4.68 -7.95 18.72
CA THR A 145 5.16 -8.10 20.10
C THR A 145 4.23 -7.38 21.07
N VAL A 146 4.25 -7.74 22.36
CA VAL A 146 3.38 -7.11 23.37
C VAL A 146 3.61 -5.59 23.42
N GLY A 147 4.86 -5.14 23.43
CA GLY A 147 5.18 -3.70 23.41
C GLY A 147 4.67 -2.97 22.16
N LEU A 148 4.70 -3.62 20.98
CA LEU A 148 4.14 -3.06 19.75
C LEU A 148 2.62 -2.98 19.84
N LEU A 149 1.97 -4.05 20.29
CA LEU A 149 0.51 -4.13 20.44
C LEU A 149 -0.01 -3.12 21.47
N VAL A 150 0.71 -2.88 22.57
CA VAL A 150 0.38 -1.86 23.57
C VAL A 150 0.56 -0.45 23.00
N LEU A 151 1.68 -0.16 22.32
CA LEU A 151 1.89 1.15 21.67
C LEU A 151 0.79 1.44 20.64
N ARG A 152 0.45 0.44 19.81
CA ARG A 152 -0.64 0.51 18.84
C ARG A 152 -1.99 0.67 19.51
N ALA A 153 -2.29 -0.09 20.57
CA ALA A 153 -3.54 0.03 21.30
C ALA A 153 -3.71 1.44 21.87
N ALA A 154 -2.67 2.03 22.46
CA ALA A 154 -2.71 3.38 23.00
C ALA A 154 -3.09 4.42 21.93
N TYR A 155 -2.34 4.50 20.81
CA TYR A 155 -2.65 5.50 19.79
C TYR A 155 -3.91 5.17 18.96
N THR A 156 -4.29 3.89 18.83
CA THR A 156 -5.55 3.47 18.17
C THR A 156 -6.76 3.80 19.03
N LEU A 157 -6.65 3.69 20.37
CA LEU A 157 -7.72 4.09 21.30
C LEU A 157 -8.04 5.58 21.16
N VAL A 158 -7.03 6.45 21.08
CA VAL A 158 -7.28 7.89 20.85
C VAL A 158 -7.88 8.14 19.46
N GLY A 159 -7.47 7.39 18.43
CA GLY A 159 -8.13 7.40 17.12
C GLY A 159 -9.61 6.97 17.18
N PHE A 160 -9.93 5.94 17.96
CA PHE A 160 -11.30 5.48 18.17
C PHE A 160 -12.16 6.50 18.94
N LEU A 161 -11.60 7.12 19.99
CA LEU A 161 -12.24 8.21 20.73
C LEU A 161 -12.48 9.44 19.83
N PHE A 162 -11.53 9.76 18.94
CA PHE A 162 -11.71 10.80 17.92
C PHE A 162 -12.88 10.48 16.96
N VAL A 163 -12.99 9.24 16.46
CA VAL A 163 -14.12 8.84 15.61
C VAL A 163 -15.45 8.85 16.40
N GLY A 164 -15.43 8.46 17.68
CA GLY A 164 -16.59 8.58 18.57
C GLY A 164 -17.05 10.03 18.79
N PHE A 165 -16.11 10.96 18.95
CA PHE A 165 -16.43 12.40 19.00
C PHE A 165 -17.01 12.90 17.66
N LEU A 166 -16.41 12.50 16.53
CA LEU A 166 -16.90 12.86 15.20
C LEU A 166 -18.33 12.32 14.96
N PHE A 167 -18.63 11.11 15.43
CA PHE A 167 -19.98 10.53 15.41
C PHE A 167 -20.97 11.38 16.24
N ILE A 168 -20.64 11.72 17.48
CA ILE A 168 -21.48 12.54 18.36
C ILE A 168 -21.73 13.92 17.73
N PHE A 169 -20.69 14.54 17.16
CA PHE A 169 -20.81 15.82 16.45
C PHE A 169 -21.75 15.70 15.24
N CYS A 170 -21.62 14.66 14.40
CA CYS A 170 -22.54 14.44 13.29
C CYS A 170 -23.98 14.20 13.76
N MET A 171 -24.19 13.43 14.83
CA MET A 171 -25.52 13.22 15.43
C MET A 171 -26.12 14.52 15.99
N GLN A 172 -25.30 15.42 16.56
CA GLN A 172 -25.74 16.73 17.02
C GLN A 172 -26.17 17.63 15.85
N VAL A 173 -25.43 17.63 14.73
CA VAL A 173 -25.83 18.36 13.51
C VAL A 173 -27.12 17.79 12.90
N LEU A 174 -27.28 16.46 12.89
CA LEU A 174 -28.52 15.80 12.45
C LEU A 174 -29.72 16.17 13.35
N LEU A 175 -29.51 16.27 14.68
CA LEU A 175 -30.54 16.72 15.61
C LEU A 175 -30.95 18.18 15.35
N PHE A 176 -29.99 19.08 15.10
CA PHE A 176 -30.30 20.46 14.71
C PHE A 176 -31.04 20.55 13.37
N LEU A 177 -30.72 19.67 12.41
CA LEU A 177 -31.40 19.58 11.12
C LEU A 177 -32.88 19.20 11.30
N PHE A 178 -33.18 18.18 12.13
CA PHE A 178 -34.56 17.83 12.47
C PHE A 178 -35.28 18.91 13.31
N LEU A 179 -34.57 19.62 14.19
CA LEU A 179 -35.15 20.73 14.96
C LEU A 179 -35.53 21.90 14.03
N ASN A 180 -34.67 22.26 13.07
CA ASN A 180 -34.97 23.27 12.05
C ASN A 180 -36.19 22.87 11.20
N MET A 181 -36.32 21.58 10.85
CA MET A 181 -37.51 21.05 10.16
C MET A 181 -38.81 21.26 10.96
N ALA A 182 -38.76 21.15 12.30
CA ALA A 182 -39.91 21.44 13.18
C ALA A 182 -40.23 22.94 13.30
N VAL A 183 -39.24 23.82 13.08
CA VAL A 183 -39.43 25.27 13.02
C VAL A 183 -40.06 25.68 11.67
N GLU A 184 -39.46 25.29 10.54
CA GLU A 184 -39.90 25.68 9.19
C GLU A 184 -41.25 25.06 8.78
N SER A 185 -41.69 23.99 9.45
CA SER A 185 -43.03 23.42 9.30
C SER A 185 -44.12 24.14 10.11
N GLY A 186 -43.78 25.17 10.87
CA GLY A 186 -44.72 25.91 11.73
C GLY A 186 -45.20 25.13 12.96
N ALA A 187 -44.59 23.97 13.28
CA ALA A 187 -44.99 23.16 14.43
C ALA A 187 -44.60 23.80 15.77
N THR A 188 -43.52 24.60 15.81
CA THR A 188 -43.07 25.34 17.00
C THR A 188 -43.23 26.86 16.89
N SER A 189 -43.50 27.40 15.70
CA SER A 189 -43.63 28.83 15.44
C SER A 189 -44.96 29.13 14.76
N LYS A 190 -45.68 30.18 15.19
CA LYS A 190 -46.94 30.64 14.56
C LYS A 190 -46.73 31.41 13.24
N GLN A 191 -45.61 31.18 12.56
CA GLN A 191 -45.30 31.78 11.27
C GLN A 191 -45.94 30.99 10.13
N GLU A 192 -46.08 31.62 8.96
CA GLU A 192 -46.52 30.95 7.75
C GLU A 192 -45.47 29.93 7.27
N ILE A 193 -45.90 28.81 6.69
CA ILE A 193 -45.03 27.69 6.37
C ILE A 193 -44.15 28.03 5.15
N ASN A 194 -42.84 28.20 5.38
CA ASN A 194 -41.88 28.42 4.32
C ASN A 194 -41.55 27.11 3.60
N PHE A 195 -42.36 26.76 2.60
CA PHE A 195 -42.24 25.49 1.87
C PHE A 195 -40.83 25.23 1.29
N LEU A 196 -40.13 26.26 0.80
CA LEU A 196 -38.81 26.09 0.18
C LEU A 196 -37.70 25.75 1.19
N PRO A 197 -37.49 26.51 2.30
CA PRO A 197 -36.66 26.07 3.43
C PRO A 197 -37.02 24.68 3.94
N LEU A 198 -38.30 24.39 4.21
CA LEU A 198 -38.74 23.09 4.70
C LEU A 198 -38.35 21.94 3.76
N PHE A 199 -38.59 22.11 2.45
CA PHE A 199 -38.22 21.13 1.43
C PHE A 199 -36.69 20.96 1.32
N ALA A 200 -35.94 22.05 1.40
CA ALA A 200 -34.47 22.00 1.41
C ALA A 200 -33.94 21.27 2.66
N THR A 201 -34.52 21.50 3.85
CA THR A 201 -34.17 20.77 5.07
C THR A 201 -34.48 19.29 4.91
N ILE A 202 -35.66 18.91 4.42
CA ILE A 202 -36.04 17.51 4.14
C ILE A 202 -35.04 16.84 3.19
N LEU A 203 -34.69 17.48 2.07
CA LEU A 203 -33.70 16.93 1.12
C LEU A 203 -32.27 16.87 1.69
N SER A 204 -31.92 17.74 2.63
CA SER A 204 -30.60 17.72 3.27
C SER A 204 -30.42 16.57 4.26
N ALA A 205 -31.50 16.02 4.86
CA ALA A 205 -31.37 14.95 5.85
C ALA A 205 -30.76 13.65 5.26
N PRO A 206 -31.24 13.05 4.15
CA PRO A 206 -30.62 11.86 3.56
C PRO A 206 -29.20 12.14 3.06
N ALA A 207 -28.96 13.31 2.47
CA ALA A 207 -27.64 13.72 2.02
C ALA A 207 -26.63 13.83 3.19
N PHE A 208 -27.06 14.39 4.33
CA PHE A 208 -26.26 14.45 5.54
C PHE A 208 -26.02 13.06 6.14
N ILE A 209 -27.04 12.19 6.20
CA ILE A 209 -26.91 10.81 6.71
C ILE A 209 -25.93 10.00 5.85
N HIS A 210 -25.98 10.10 4.52
CA HIS A 210 -25.02 9.48 3.61
C HIS A 210 -23.60 10.07 3.78
N GLY A 211 -23.49 11.39 3.96
CA GLY A 211 -22.23 12.08 4.26
C GLY A 211 -21.62 11.61 5.58
N MET A 212 -22.43 11.50 6.63
CA MET A 212 -22.05 10.95 7.94
C MET A 212 -21.59 9.50 7.81
N GLY A 213 -22.34 8.64 7.12
CA GLY A 213 -21.95 7.24 6.89
C GLY A 213 -20.61 7.13 6.14
N SER A 214 -20.38 8.00 5.16
CA SER A 214 -19.11 8.09 4.42
C SER A 214 -17.95 8.54 5.32
N ALA A 215 -18.16 9.57 6.14
CA ALA A 215 -17.18 10.06 7.12
C ALA A 215 -16.88 9.03 8.22
N MET A 216 -17.89 8.27 8.67
CA MET A 216 -17.70 7.17 9.63
C MET A 216 -16.92 6.01 9.02
N ASN A 217 -17.14 5.68 7.74
CA ASN A 217 -16.35 4.67 7.03
C ASN A 217 -14.88 5.11 6.85
N LEU A 218 -14.62 6.39 6.56
CA LEU A 218 -13.27 6.95 6.52
C LEU A 218 -12.62 6.95 7.91
N GLY A 219 -13.35 7.35 8.96
CA GLY A 219 -12.88 7.30 10.35
C GLY A 219 -12.54 5.89 10.81
N TRP A 220 -13.40 4.91 10.53
CA TRP A 220 -13.14 3.50 10.82
C TRP A 220 -11.95 2.95 10.02
N THR A 221 -11.86 3.29 8.73
CA THR A 221 -10.71 2.94 7.89
C THR A 221 -9.43 3.48 8.50
N PHE A 222 -9.40 4.77 8.88
CA PHE A 222 -8.29 5.40 9.59
C PHE A 222 -7.93 4.64 10.88
N VAL A 223 -8.88 4.30 11.75
CA VAL A 223 -8.64 3.52 12.98
C VAL A 223 -8.03 2.14 12.67
N THR A 224 -8.52 1.43 11.66
CA THR A 224 -7.95 0.12 11.28
C THR A 224 -6.58 0.21 10.60
N GLU A 225 -6.32 1.30 9.87
CA GLU A 225 -5.02 1.63 9.30
C GLU A 225 -4.01 1.97 10.39
N THR A 226 -4.40 2.82 11.34
CA THR A 226 -3.64 3.14 12.56
C THR A 226 -3.27 1.86 13.30
N TRP A 227 -4.23 0.97 13.59
CA TRP A 227 -3.94 -0.35 14.18
C TRP A 227 -3.02 -1.24 13.32
N GLY A 228 -2.99 -1.05 12.00
CA GLY A 228 -2.05 -1.69 11.07
C GLY A 228 -0.66 -1.05 10.99
N GLY A 229 -0.49 0.16 11.54
CA GLY A 229 0.71 1.01 11.39
C GLY A 229 0.72 1.85 10.10
N MET A 230 -0.44 2.26 9.59
CA MET A 230 -0.62 3.01 8.34
C MET A 230 -0.05 2.33 7.06
N PRO A 231 -0.32 1.04 6.78
CA PRO A 231 0.14 0.39 5.55
C PRO A 231 -0.30 1.12 4.26
N PHE A 232 -1.46 1.79 4.24
CA PHE A 232 -1.88 2.67 3.15
C PHE A 232 -0.87 3.80 2.91
N LEU A 233 -0.52 4.59 3.93
CA LEU A 233 0.46 5.68 3.77
C LEU A 233 1.85 5.14 3.42
N ARG A 234 2.23 3.97 3.95
CA ARG A 234 3.47 3.25 3.55
C ARG A 234 3.46 2.84 2.08
N SER A 235 2.30 2.51 1.51
CA SER A 235 2.17 2.11 0.09
C SER A 235 2.34 3.29 -0.89
N LEU A 236 1.87 4.48 -0.52
CA LEU A 236 2.06 5.71 -1.30
C LEU A 236 3.53 6.19 -1.26
N ALA A 237 4.20 5.99 -0.11
CA ALA A 237 5.49 6.58 0.21
C ALA A 237 6.70 5.82 -0.37
N TYR A 238 6.81 5.77 -1.70
CA TYR A 238 7.87 5.03 -2.38
C TYR A 238 9.31 5.47 -2.05
N GLY A 239 10.24 4.51 -2.03
CA GLY A 239 11.68 4.77 -2.16
C GLY A 239 12.36 5.35 -0.90
N LYS A 240 12.46 6.68 -0.84
CA LYS A 240 12.98 7.45 0.32
C LYS A 240 11.84 7.89 1.24
N TRP A 241 10.65 8.15 0.69
CA TRP A 241 9.51 8.76 1.39
C TRP A 241 8.94 7.89 2.53
N ARG A 242 9.05 6.55 2.46
CA ARG A 242 8.61 5.65 3.55
C ARG A 242 9.19 6.03 4.90
N VAL A 243 10.49 6.40 4.94
CA VAL A 243 11.15 6.81 6.18
C VAL A 243 10.55 8.11 6.72
N ILE A 244 10.15 9.03 5.84
CA ILE A 244 9.49 10.29 6.22
C ILE A 244 8.10 9.98 6.80
N VAL A 245 7.28 9.15 6.15
CA VAL A 245 5.94 8.78 6.67
C VAL A 245 6.00 8.11 8.05
N GLU A 246 6.97 7.25 8.30
CA GLU A 246 7.15 6.61 9.61
C GLU A 246 7.52 7.64 10.69
N TRP A 247 8.42 8.58 10.37
CA TRP A 247 8.74 9.69 11.27
C TRP A 247 7.57 10.65 11.47
N THR A 248 6.82 11.03 10.42
CA THR A 248 5.62 11.88 10.54
C THR A 248 4.57 11.20 11.42
N THR A 249 4.35 9.89 11.25
CA THR A 249 3.40 9.12 12.06
C THR A 249 3.85 9.12 13.52
N PHE A 250 5.11 8.79 13.81
CA PHE A 250 5.69 8.86 15.15
C PHE A 250 5.62 10.26 15.77
N ILE A 251 5.94 11.31 14.99
CA ILE A 251 5.96 12.69 15.47
C ILE A 251 4.55 13.14 15.88
N VAL A 252 3.55 12.86 15.05
CA VAL A 252 2.14 13.26 15.26
C VAL A 252 1.47 12.44 16.38
N HIS A 253 1.69 11.12 16.44
CA HIS A 253 0.98 10.24 17.38
C HIS A 253 1.67 10.12 18.74
N VAL A 254 2.97 10.42 18.83
CA VAL A 254 3.79 10.16 20.01
C VAL A 254 4.62 11.37 20.41
N LEU A 255 5.49 11.91 19.54
CA LEU A 255 6.46 12.93 19.94
C LEU A 255 5.81 14.25 20.38
N ILE A 256 4.87 14.81 19.59
CA ILE A 256 4.23 16.10 19.88
C ILE A 256 3.37 16.01 21.16
N PRO A 257 2.41 15.06 21.30
CA PRO A 257 1.61 14.96 22.52
C PRO A 257 2.47 14.77 23.77
N ILE A 258 3.47 13.90 23.71
CA ILE A 258 4.35 13.62 24.86
C ILE A 258 5.30 14.79 25.17
N SER A 259 5.76 15.55 24.17
CA SER A 259 6.56 16.77 24.43
C SER A 259 5.73 17.85 25.11
N VAL A 260 4.46 18.03 24.73
CA VAL A 260 3.56 18.96 25.40
C VAL A 260 3.28 18.50 26.84
N MET A 261 3.04 17.20 27.05
CA MET A 261 2.89 16.62 28.39
C MET A 261 4.10 16.94 29.29
N PHE A 262 5.32 16.80 28.80
CA PHE A 262 6.53 17.16 29.55
C PHE A 262 6.57 18.64 29.90
N ILE A 263 6.26 19.52 28.94
CA ILE A 263 6.24 20.98 29.16
C ILE A 263 5.19 21.34 30.22
N SER A 264 3.99 20.75 30.16
CA SER A 264 2.94 20.99 31.16
C SER A 264 3.30 20.44 32.56
N LEU A 265 3.95 19.28 32.64
CA LEU A 265 4.44 18.72 33.91
C LEU A 265 5.53 19.61 34.54
N PHE A 266 6.53 20.05 33.76
CA PHE A 266 7.55 20.99 34.26
C PHE A 266 7.01 22.38 34.59
N ALA A 267 5.89 22.79 33.98
CA ALA A 267 5.20 24.03 34.32
C ALA A 267 4.33 23.93 35.58
N GLY A 268 4.23 22.76 36.21
CA GLY A 268 3.38 22.54 37.39
C GLY A 268 1.87 22.59 37.10
N ALA A 269 1.44 22.37 35.86
CA ALA A 269 0.05 22.56 35.47
C ALA A 269 -0.85 21.40 35.94
N ASP A 270 -1.80 21.65 36.84
CA ASP A 270 -2.75 20.64 37.35
C ASP A 270 -3.54 19.92 36.24
N ASN A 271 -3.86 20.63 35.15
CA ASN A 271 -4.57 20.10 33.99
C ASN A 271 -3.63 19.66 32.84
N TRP A 272 -2.39 19.26 33.13
CA TRP A 272 -1.44 18.74 32.14
C TRP A 272 -2.03 17.65 31.24
N TRP A 273 -2.91 16.81 31.79
CA TRP A 273 -3.58 15.71 31.08
C TRP A 273 -4.60 16.22 30.06
N GLU A 274 -5.31 17.31 30.36
CA GLU A 274 -6.29 17.95 29.48
C GLU A 274 -5.57 18.61 28.29
N ILE A 275 -4.54 19.40 28.58
CA ILE A 275 -3.68 20.06 27.57
C ILE A 275 -3.06 19.02 26.64
N THR A 276 -2.59 17.90 27.19
CA THR A 276 -2.05 16.77 26.43
C THR A 276 -3.11 16.10 25.56
N ALA A 277 -4.31 15.84 26.09
CA ALA A 277 -5.41 15.21 25.36
C ALA A 277 -5.92 16.08 24.20
N LEU A 278 -6.12 17.38 24.44
CA LEU A 278 -6.51 18.35 23.40
C LEU A 278 -5.45 18.47 22.30
N THR A 279 -4.17 18.47 22.67
CA THR A 279 -3.05 18.43 21.72
C THR A 279 -3.08 17.16 20.88
N TRP A 280 -3.25 16.00 21.50
CA TRP A 280 -3.27 14.70 20.83
C TRP A 280 -4.47 14.58 19.88
N PHE A 281 -5.65 14.99 20.32
CA PHE A 281 -6.86 15.07 19.50
C PHE A 281 -6.65 15.98 18.28
N THR A 282 -6.08 17.17 18.46
CA THR A 282 -5.81 18.13 17.37
C THR A 282 -4.80 17.56 16.36
N CYS A 283 -3.72 16.92 16.83
CA CYS A 283 -2.74 16.24 15.99
C CYS A 283 -3.38 15.12 15.15
N LEU A 284 -4.23 14.30 15.78
CA LEU A 284 -4.95 13.22 15.11
C LEU A 284 -6.00 13.72 14.13
N PHE A 285 -6.73 14.80 14.43
CA PHE A 285 -7.71 15.40 13.52
C PHE A 285 -7.05 15.91 12.23
N ILE A 286 -5.96 16.67 12.35
CA ILE A 286 -5.20 17.16 11.18
C ILE A 286 -4.68 15.99 10.34
N PHE A 287 -4.16 14.94 11.00
CA PHE A 287 -3.63 13.76 10.32
C PHE A 287 -4.74 12.89 9.69
N TYR A 288 -5.91 12.80 10.32
CA TYR A 288 -7.10 12.17 9.76
C TYR A 288 -7.61 12.90 8.51
N LEU A 289 -7.62 14.24 8.50
CA LEU A 289 -7.96 15.02 7.31
C LEU A 289 -6.97 14.75 6.16
N LEU A 290 -5.67 14.78 6.44
CA LEU A 290 -4.62 14.46 5.46
C LEU A 290 -4.74 13.02 4.94
N HIS A 291 -5.00 12.06 5.82
CA HIS A 291 -5.23 10.66 5.46
C HIS A 291 -6.48 10.50 4.59
N SER A 292 -7.59 11.15 4.95
CA SER A 292 -8.87 11.08 4.22
C SER A 292 -8.75 11.71 2.83
N MET A 293 -8.10 12.86 2.71
CA MET A 293 -7.82 13.48 1.40
C MET A 293 -6.93 12.59 0.52
N ALA A 294 -5.91 11.95 1.10
CA ALA A 294 -5.06 11.00 0.38
C ALA A 294 -5.82 9.74 -0.05
N MET A 295 -6.69 9.21 0.82
CA MET A 295 -7.54 8.05 0.54
C MET A 295 -8.53 8.35 -0.59
N ILE A 296 -9.32 9.42 -0.47
CA ILE A 296 -10.28 9.86 -1.50
C ILE A 296 -9.57 10.14 -2.82
N GLY A 297 -8.42 10.82 -2.80
CA GLY A 297 -7.63 11.07 -4.01
C GLY A 297 -7.16 9.79 -4.70
N VAL A 298 -6.75 8.77 -3.93
CA VAL A 298 -6.32 7.47 -4.47
C VAL A 298 -7.50 6.65 -4.96
N GLU A 299 -8.67 6.69 -4.32
CA GLU A 299 -9.88 6.05 -4.82
C GLU A 299 -10.38 6.68 -6.12
N ILE A 300 -10.38 8.02 -6.22
CA ILE A 300 -10.73 8.74 -7.45
C ILE A 300 -9.78 8.36 -8.59
N MET A 301 -8.46 8.41 -8.36
CA MET A 301 -7.46 8.02 -9.36
C MET A 301 -7.58 6.53 -9.73
N GLY A 302 -7.87 5.66 -8.77
CA GLY A 302 -8.13 4.24 -9.00
C GLY A 302 -9.38 3.98 -9.85
N CYS A 303 -10.46 4.74 -9.63
CA CYS A 303 -11.66 4.66 -10.46
C CYS A 303 -11.43 5.17 -11.88
N LEU A 304 -10.66 6.26 -12.05
CA LEU A 304 -10.28 6.78 -13.36
C LEU A 304 -9.45 5.77 -14.15
N GLU A 305 -8.40 5.20 -13.54
CA GLU A 305 -7.54 4.21 -14.21
C GLU A 305 -8.26 2.87 -14.45
N LEU A 306 -9.19 2.46 -13.58
CA LEU A 306 -10.05 1.30 -13.80
C LEU A 306 -10.91 1.45 -15.06
N VAL A 307 -11.47 2.64 -15.31
CA VAL A 307 -12.30 2.88 -16.51
C VAL A 307 -11.45 3.13 -17.76
N ARG A 308 -10.26 3.71 -17.61
CA ARG A 308 -9.23 3.73 -18.68
C ARG A 308 -8.88 2.32 -19.17
N HIS A 309 -8.86 1.34 -18.27
CA HIS A 309 -8.66 -0.07 -18.60
C HIS A 309 -9.92 -0.84 -19.01
N SER A 310 -11.13 -0.30 -18.83
CA SER A 310 -12.35 -0.95 -19.33
C SER A 310 -12.57 -0.64 -20.82
N ASN A 311 -12.00 -1.50 -21.67
CA ASN A 311 -12.12 -1.57 -23.15
C ASN A 311 -12.95 -0.47 -23.84
N GLY A 312 -12.27 0.44 -24.56
CA GLY A 312 -12.88 1.34 -25.54
C GLY A 312 -12.64 2.84 -25.33
N PHE A 313 -12.01 3.26 -24.21
CA PHE A 313 -11.88 4.67 -23.85
C PHE A 313 -10.45 5.12 -23.47
N SER A 314 -9.43 4.50 -24.07
CA SER A 314 -8.02 4.92 -23.93
C SER A 314 -7.72 6.33 -24.45
N GLU A 315 -8.60 6.89 -25.28
CA GLU A 315 -8.38 8.12 -26.05
C GLU A 315 -9.38 9.26 -25.77
N LEU A 316 -10.39 9.06 -24.90
CA LEU A 316 -11.37 10.12 -24.63
C LEU A 316 -10.77 11.28 -23.80
N PRO A 317 -10.85 12.53 -24.27
CA PRO A 317 -10.47 13.68 -23.47
C PRO A 317 -11.48 13.92 -22.33
N TYR A 318 -10.95 14.00 -21.11
CA TYR A 318 -11.71 14.17 -19.86
C TYR A 318 -12.40 15.54 -19.71
N THR A 319 -12.19 16.48 -20.63
CA THR A 319 -12.73 17.85 -20.59
C THR A 319 -14.24 17.92 -20.85
N ASN A 320 -14.83 16.92 -21.51
CA ASN A 320 -16.23 16.95 -21.91
C ASN A 320 -17.17 16.35 -20.85
N PHE A 321 -18.09 17.17 -20.32
CA PHE A 321 -19.08 16.80 -19.29
C PHE A 321 -19.93 15.57 -19.64
N PHE A 322 -20.27 15.37 -20.92
CA PHE A 322 -20.97 14.18 -21.40
C PHE A 322 -20.15 12.88 -21.29
N SER A 323 -18.81 12.97 -21.27
CA SER A 323 -17.94 11.81 -20.99
C SER A 323 -18.02 11.41 -19.51
N PHE A 324 -18.14 12.38 -18.59
CA PHE A 324 -18.26 12.12 -17.15
C PHE A 324 -19.53 11.32 -16.79
N PHE A 325 -20.67 11.60 -17.43
CA PHE A 325 -21.88 10.80 -17.22
C PHE A 325 -21.77 9.36 -17.77
N LYS A 326 -21.04 9.15 -18.88
CA LYS A 326 -20.75 7.80 -19.41
C LYS A 326 -19.82 7.03 -18.45
N LEU A 327 -18.78 7.70 -17.95
CA LEU A 327 -17.84 7.22 -16.92
C LEU A 327 -18.59 6.77 -15.65
N LEU A 328 -19.39 7.67 -15.05
CA LEU A 328 -20.18 7.39 -13.85
C LEU A 328 -21.15 6.20 -14.07
N LYS A 329 -21.81 6.15 -15.22
CA LYS A 329 -22.69 5.05 -15.62
C LYS A 329 -21.96 3.69 -15.67
N MET A 330 -20.72 3.66 -16.13
CA MET A 330 -19.91 2.43 -16.17
C MET A 330 -19.49 1.98 -14.76
N CYS A 331 -19.05 2.91 -13.90
CA CYS A 331 -18.69 2.62 -12.51
C CYS A 331 -19.85 1.97 -11.73
N ILE A 332 -21.08 2.49 -11.90
CA ILE A 332 -22.30 1.95 -11.28
C ILE A 332 -22.55 0.50 -11.74
N ILE A 333 -22.45 0.23 -13.05
CA ILE A 333 -22.62 -1.14 -13.58
C ILE A 333 -21.59 -2.09 -12.97
N LEU A 334 -20.31 -1.69 -12.94
CA LEU A 334 -19.21 -2.54 -12.44
C LEU A 334 -19.36 -2.88 -10.95
N ARG A 335 -19.72 -1.90 -10.10
CA ARG A 335 -20.00 -2.13 -8.68
C ARG A 335 -21.09 -3.19 -8.48
N GLN A 336 -22.25 -3.00 -9.09
CA GLN A 336 -23.38 -3.92 -8.91
C GLN A 336 -23.12 -5.30 -9.55
N ARG A 337 -22.42 -5.34 -10.68
CA ARG A 337 -22.00 -6.59 -11.33
C ARG A 337 -21.06 -7.42 -10.43
N SER A 338 -20.27 -6.77 -9.56
CA SER A 338 -19.47 -7.46 -8.54
C SER A 338 -20.33 -8.01 -7.41
N ASN A 339 -21.15 -7.15 -6.79
CA ASN A 339 -22.00 -7.51 -5.63
C ASN A 339 -22.97 -8.66 -5.95
N TYR A 340 -23.56 -8.66 -7.14
CA TYR A 340 -24.53 -9.67 -7.57
C TYR A 340 -23.90 -10.81 -8.41
N SER A 341 -22.62 -11.13 -8.19
CA SER A 341 -21.94 -12.27 -8.83
C SER A 341 -21.82 -13.49 -7.91
N GLY A 342 -22.13 -14.69 -8.41
CA GLY A 342 -22.07 -15.94 -7.65
C GLY A 342 -20.69 -16.60 -7.67
N SER A 343 -20.31 -17.24 -6.56
CA SER A 343 -19.00 -17.85 -6.34
C SER A 343 -19.02 -19.29 -5.80
N LYS A 344 -17.96 -20.07 -6.10
CA LYS A 344 -17.69 -21.47 -5.69
C LYS A 344 -16.30 -21.55 -5.07
N GLN A 345 -16.03 -22.54 -4.24
CA GLN A 345 -14.70 -22.84 -3.71
C GLN A 345 -14.37 -24.33 -3.90
N CYS A 346 -13.11 -24.61 -4.24
CA CYS A 346 -12.53 -25.92 -4.49
C CYS A 346 -11.28 -26.14 -3.63
N SER A 347 -10.89 -27.41 -3.49
CA SER A 347 -9.80 -27.87 -2.63
C SER A 347 -9.10 -29.04 -3.32
N TYR A 348 -7.76 -28.99 -3.41
CA TYR A 348 -6.96 -29.96 -4.17
C TYR A 348 -5.67 -30.32 -3.41
N PHE A 349 -5.19 -31.54 -3.61
CA PHE A 349 -3.80 -31.91 -3.32
C PHE A 349 -2.99 -31.76 -4.61
N VAL A 350 -1.73 -31.35 -4.49
CA VAL A 350 -0.84 -31.05 -5.62
C VAL A 350 0.53 -31.59 -5.27
N ASP A 351 0.91 -32.72 -5.87
CA ASP A 351 2.26 -33.24 -5.71
C ASP A 351 3.26 -32.33 -6.41
N GLY A 352 4.12 -31.68 -5.64
CA GLY A 352 5.08 -30.65 -6.08
C GLY A 352 6.30 -31.18 -6.84
N ALA A 353 6.23 -32.41 -7.34
CA ALA A 353 7.02 -32.83 -8.50
C ALA A 353 6.40 -32.32 -9.84
N ASN A 354 5.12 -31.93 -9.83
CA ASN A 354 4.41 -31.38 -10.98
C ASN A 354 4.41 -29.85 -10.93
N ASP A 355 4.51 -29.23 -12.11
CA ASP A 355 4.53 -27.77 -12.26
C ASP A 355 3.30 -27.08 -11.64
N ALA A 356 3.56 -25.96 -10.95
CA ALA A 356 2.51 -25.01 -10.62
C ALA A 356 1.99 -24.37 -11.92
N PRO A 357 0.68 -24.40 -12.21
CA PRO A 357 0.10 -24.01 -13.50
C PRO A 357 0.41 -22.55 -13.81
N GLU A 358 0.53 -22.25 -15.11
CA GLU A 358 0.92 -20.92 -15.57
C GLU A 358 0.07 -19.80 -14.94
N LYS A 359 0.69 -18.64 -14.78
CA LYS A 359 0.10 -17.48 -14.10
C LYS A 359 -1.30 -17.11 -14.60
N GLY A 360 -2.29 -17.37 -13.75
CA GLY A 360 -3.69 -17.00 -13.98
C GLY A 360 -4.54 -18.15 -14.52
N ARG A 361 -3.92 -19.28 -14.90
CA ARG A 361 -4.59 -20.57 -15.04
C ARG A 361 -4.83 -21.18 -13.66
N SER A 362 -5.80 -22.09 -13.56
CA SER A 362 -6.07 -22.88 -12.35
C SER A 362 -5.54 -24.30 -12.53
N TYR A 363 -5.31 -25.00 -11.41
CA TYR A 363 -4.98 -26.43 -11.40
C TYR A 363 -6.04 -27.33 -12.07
N THR A 364 -7.21 -26.78 -12.45
CA THR A 364 -8.28 -27.48 -13.20
C THR A 364 -8.53 -26.94 -14.61
N GLU A 365 -7.66 -26.08 -15.13
CA GLU A 365 -7.81 -25.54 -16.49
C GLU A 365 -6.95 -26.26 -17.54
N ASP A 366 -5.84 -26.87 -17.11
CA ASP A 366 -4.83 -27.48 -18.00
C ASP A 366 -4.58 -28.98 -17.73
N TRP A 367 -5.06 -29.53 -16.60
CA TRP A 367 -4.68 -30.87 -16.13
C TRP A 367 -5.73 -31.92 -16.53
N ASP A 368 -5.30 -33.09 -17.04
CA ASP A 368 -6.15 -33.99 -17.82
C ASP A 368 -7.05 -34.95 -17.00
N GLY A 369 -6.73 -35.20 -15.73
CA GLY A 369 -7.57 -36.01 -14.84
C GLY A 369 -6.95 -36.47 -13.52
N SER A 370 -5.64 -36.28 -13.31
CA SER A 370 -4.90 -36.80 -12.14
C SER A 370 -5.12 -36.07 -10.81
N VAL A 371 -5.82 -34.93 -10.79
CA VAL A 371 -6.03 -34.14 -9.56
C VAL A 371 -7.30 -34.58 -8.83
N GLU A 372 -7.13 -35.22 -7.68
CA GLU A 372 -8.27 -35.55 -6.80
C GLU A 372 -8.90 -34.28 -6.20
N LEU A 373 -10.12 -33.95 -6.65
CA LEU A 373 -10.95 -32.89 -6.08
C LEU A 373 -11.43 -33.30 -4.67
N TYR A 374 -10.68 -32.92 -3.65
CA TYR A 374 -10.96 -33.28 -2.26
C TYR A 374 -12.29 -32.72 -1.73
N ALA A 375 -12.62 -31.46 -2.07
CA ALA A 375 -13.88 -30.85 -1.65
C ALA A 375 -14.32 -29.67 -2.52
N GLU A 376 -15.64 -29.58 -2.79
CA GLU A 376 -16.29 -28.44 -3.43
C GLU A 376 -17.36 -27.83 -2.49
N LYS A 377 -17.35 -26.49 -2.37
CA LYS A 377 -18.34 -25.72 -1.61
C LYS A 377 -18.98 -24.65 -2.49
N ARG A 378 -20.32 -24.58 -2.50
CA ARG A 378 -21.12 -23.54 -3.17
C ARG A 378 -22.02 -22.82 -2.18
N ASP A 379 -21.89 -21.49 -2.12
CA ASP A 379 -22.76 -20.63 -1.33
C ASP A 379 -24.22 -20.74 -1.82
N LEU A 380 -25.17 -20.61 -0.90
CA LEU A 380 -26.60 -20.80 -1.20
C LEU A 380 -27.12 -19.74 -2.19
N PHE A 381 -26.60 -18.51 -2.12
CA PHE A 381 -26.84 -17.46 -3.12
C PHE A 381 -26.36 -17.87 -4.53
N THR A 382 -25.18 -18.49 -4.65
CA THR A 382 -24.67 -18.98 -5.94
C THR A 382 -25.61 -20.01 -6.56
N ARG A 383 -26.15 -20.94 -5.74
CA ARG A 383 -27.16 -21.92 -6.19
C ARG A 383 -28.41 -21.23 -6.74
N ILE A 384 -28.88 -20.16 -6.08
CA ILE A 384 -30.01 -19.34 -6.56
C ILE A 384 -29.65 -18.69 -7.92
N THR A 385 -28.50 -18.03 -8.06
CA THR A 385 -28.12 -17.36 -9.33
C THR A 385 -27.94 -18.32 -10.53
N GLN A 386 -27.87 -19.64 -10.28
CA GLN A 386 -27.79 -20.68 -11.33
C GLN A 386 -29.16 -21.21 -11.78
N LEU A 387 -30.27 -20.83 -11.13
CA LEU A 387 -31.61 -21.32 -11.46
C LEU A 387 -32.05 -20.89 -12.87
N SER A 388 -32.68 -21.81 -13.60
CA SER A 388 -33.01 -21.65 -15.03
C SER A 388 -33.87 -20.41 -15.33
N PHE A 389 -34.83 -20.08 -14.46
CA PHE A 389 -35.69 -18.90 -14.64
C PHE A 389 -34.95 -17.58 -14.43
N LEU A 390 -33.84 -17.55 -13.68
CA LEU A 390 -33.03 -16.34 -13.46
C LEU A 390 -32.00 -16.09 -14.56
N ARG A 391 -31.96 -16.91 -15.62
CA ARG A 391 -31.18 -16.67 -16.85
C ARG A 391 -31.58 -15.37 -17.58
N CYS A 392 -32.75 -14.78 -17.26
CA CYS A 392 -33.11 -13.44 -17.70
C CYS A 392 -32.22 -12.35 -17.07
N ILE A 393 -31.81 -12.54 -15.80
CA ILE A 393 -31.11 -11.57 -14.93
C ILE A 393 -29.59 -11.82 -14.89
N PHE A 394 -29.15 -13.08 -14.77
CA PHE A 394 -27.74 -13.45 -14.71
C PHE A 394 -27.27 -14.06 -16.03
N LYS A 395 -25.99 -13.87 -16.38
CA LYS A 395 -25.25 -14.68 -17.35
C LYS A 395 -24.38 -15.68 -16.56
N THR A 396 -24.47 -16.96 -16.89
CA THR A 396 -23.48 -17.96 -16.45
C THR A 396 -22.19 -17.76 -17.24
N LEU A 397 -21.05 -17.74 -16.55
CA LEU A 397 -19.73 -17.74 -17.18
C LEU A 397 -19.42 -19.17 -17.64
N GLU A 398 -19.02 -19.31 -18.90
CA GLU A 398 -18.68 -20.62 -19.50
C GLU A 398 -17.39 -21.21 -18.89
N LYS A 399 -16.46 -20.35 -18.44
CA LYS A 399 -15.24 -20.72 -17.70
C LYS A 399 -15.17 -19.95 -16.37
N PRO A 400 -15.01 -20.63 -15.21
CA PRO A 400 -15.03 -19.98 -13.89
C PRO A 400 -13.72 -19.25 -13.59
N THR A 401 -13.76 -18.08 -12.96
CA THR A 401 -12.56 -17.21 -12.77
C THR A 401 -12.00 -17.29 -11.34
N ARG A 402 -10.72 -17.66 -11.16
CA ARG A 402 -10.10 -17.88 -9.83
C ARG A 402 -9.98 -16.61 -8.97
N ILE A 403 -10.05 -16.82 -7.66
CA ILE A 403 -9.94 -15.89 -6.53
C ILE A 403 -9.04 -16.57 -5.48
N TYR A 404 -8.08 -15.84 -4.92
CA TYR A 404 -7.07 -16.35 -3.98
C TYR A 404 -7.41 -15.96 -2.53
N SER A 405 -7.03 -16.79 -1.56
CA SER A 405 -7.09 -16.46 -0.14
C SER A 405 -5.69 -16.28 0.47
N ILE A 406 -5.67 -15.76 1.68
CA ILE A 406 -4.49 -15.14 2.30
C ILE A 406 -3.83 -16.09 3.31
N ASP A 407 -4.59 -16.88 4.09
CA ASP A 407 -4.04 -17.60 5.27
C ASP A 407 -3.78 -19.11 5.10
N GLU A 408 -4.22 -19.75 4.01
CA GLU A 408 -3.93 -21.18 3.64
C GLU A 408 -2.43 -21.53 3.61
N VAL A 409 -1.68 -20.48 3.33
CA VAL A 409 -0.36 -20.39 2.74
C VAL A 409 0.77 -20.72 3.74
N LYS A 410 0.55 -21.19 4.99
CA LYS A 410 1.23 -20.50 6.13
C LYS A 410 1.66 -21.20 7.46
N GLY A 411 2.99 -21.34 7.73
CA GLY A 411 3.61 -21.22 9.10
C GLY A 411 5.16 -21.19 9.24
N VAL A 412 5.78 -20.08 9.72
CA VAL A 412 7.25 -19.93 10.03
C VAL A 412 7.64 -18.69 10.90
N VAL A 413 8.88 -18.19 10.78
CA VAL A 413 9.68 -17.17 11.49
C VAL A 413 9.90 -15.88 10.65
N PRO A 414 9.93 -14.63 11.17
CA PRO A 414 9.84 -13.40 10.35
C PRO A 414 11.15 -12.95 9.69
N PHE A 415 11.04 -12.43 8.46
CA PHE A 415 12.11 -11.73 7.76
C PHE A 415 11.89 -10.21 7.77
N ILE A 416 12.91 -9.41 8.08
CA ILE A 416 12.83 -7.94 7.96
C ILE A 416 13.61 -7.46 6.73
N THR A 417 12.89 -6.90 5.77
CA THR A 417 13.36 -6.40 4.47
C THR A 417 13.20 -4.88 4.39
N SER A 418 13.80 -4.22 3.39
CA SER A 418 13.52 -2.79 3.15
C SER A 418 12.08 -2.48 2.75
N LYS A 419 11.26 -3.48 2.42
CA LYS A 419 9.85 -3.31 2.02
C LYS A 419 8.83 -3.61 3.12
N ASN A 420 9.20 -4.27 4.24
CA ASN A 420 8.31 -4.45 5.40
C ASN A 420 8.85 -3.82 6.71
N TRP A 421 10.02 -3.18 6.64
CA TRP A 421 10.58 -2.34 7.70
C TRP A 421 9.61 -1.24 8.18
N SER A 422 9.64 -0.99 9.49
CA SER A 422 8.99 0.15 10.17
C SER A 422 9.74 0.50 11.45
N LEU A 423 9.54 1.72 11.96
CA LEU A 423 10.19 2.20 13.19
C LEU A 423 9.68 1.43 14.42
N GLU A 424 8.36 1.44 14.59
CA GLU A 424 7.63 0.80 15.69
C GLU A 424 7.99 -0.68 15.87
N LYS A 425 8.02 -1.50 14.81
CA LYS A 425 8.34 -2.93 14.90
C LYS A 425 9.74 -3.21 15.41
N LEU A 426 10.73 -2.40 15.02
CA LEU A 426 12.12 -2.60 15.43
C LEU A 426 12.42 -2.01 16.80
N TYR A 427 11.78 -0.90 17.16
CA TYR A 427 11.87 -0.35 18.51
C TYR A 427 11.22 -1.28 19.54
N CYS A 428 9.99 -1.72 19.29
CA CYS A 428 9.23 -2.60 20.18
C CYS A 428 9.54 -4.10 20.04
N ARG A 429 10.52 -4.50 19.19
CA ARG A 429 10.82 -5.93 19.01
C ARG A 429 11.41 -6.51 20.28
N ASN A 430 10.87 -7.65 20.74
CA ASN A 430 11.62 -8.48 21.66
C ASN A 430 12.92 -8.90 20.96
N ARG A 431 14.05 -8.80 21.65
CA ARG A 431 15.38 -9.00 21.06
C ARG A 431 15.68 -10.48 20.88
N ASP A 432 15.05 -11.31 21.70
CA ASP A 432 15.18 -12.76 21.69
C ASP A 432 14.17 -13.43 20.70
N SER A 433 13.30 -12.65 20.05
CA SER A 433 12.44 -13.17 18.98
C SER A 433 13.30 -13.52 17.77
N ARG A 434 13.39 -14.81 17.44
CA ARG A 434 13.99 -15.31 16.18
C ARG A 434 13.32 -14.56 15.03
N ALA A 435 14.09 -13.75 14.30
CA ALA A 435 13.59 -12.91 13.21
C ALA A 435 14.76 -12.35 12.39
N VAL A 436 14.84 -12.76 11.13
CA VAL A 436 16.02 -12.66 10.27
C VAL A 436 16.02 -11.35 9.47
N ALA A 437 16.97 -10.47 9.78
CA ALA A 437 17.16 -9.22 9.03
C ALA A 437 17.86 -9.48 7.68
N VAL A 438 17.35 -8.92 6.60
CA VAL A 438 17.92 -9.08 5.26
C VAL A 438 18.95 -7.98 5.01
N VAL A 439 20.23 -8.36 5.08
CA VAL A 439 21.39 -7.45 4.97
C VAL A 439 21.92 -7.31 3.53
N GLY A 440 21.56 -8.21 2.61
CA GLY A 440 22.03 -8.19 1.23
C GLY A 440 21.08 -8.88 0.25
N GLY A 441 21.08 -8.41 -1.01
CA GLY A 441 20.08 -8.67 -2.06
C GLY A 441 19.17 -7.46 -2.32
N PRO A 442 18.28 -7.48 -3.34
CA PRO A 442 17.40 -6.35 -3.67
C PRO A 442 16.36 -6.05 -2.57
N ALA A 443 16.08 -7.01 -1.69
CA ALA A 443 15.26 -6.84 -0.49
C ALA A 443 16.02 -6.28 0.73
N ALA A 444 17.34 -6.03 0.62
CA ALA A 444 18.16 -5.60 1.75
C ALA A 444 17.68 -4.28 2.38
N LEU A 445 17.84 -4.16 3.69
CA LEU A 445 17.56 -2.93 4.44
C LEU A 445 18.43 -1.77 3.94
N LYS A 446 17.87 -0.56 3.90
CA LYS A 446 18.62 0.64 3.50
C LYS A 446 19.37 1.21 4.70
N ARG A 447 20.55 1.81 4.48
CA ARG A 447 21.34 2.48 5.55
C ARG A 447 20.49 3.49 6.34
N ASN A 448 19.61 4.22 5.65
CA ASN A 448 18.69 5.19 6.27
C ASN A 448 17.63 4.54 7.18
N GLN A 449 17.17 3.32 6.85
CA GLN A 449 16.21 2.56 7.66
C GLN A 449 16.89 2.07 8.95
N VAL A 450 18.08 1.49 8.84
CA VAL A 450 18.88 1.09 10.01
C VAL A 450 19.22 2.30 10.89
N ARG A 451 19.70 3.41 10.30
CA ARG A 451 20.00 4.66 11.03
C ARG A 451 18.75 5.24 11.69
N SER A 452 17.59 5.24 11.03
CA SER A 452 16.35 5.75 11.63
C SER A 452 15.85 4.86 12.76
N SER A 453 16.02 3.54 12.66
CA SER A 453 15.70 2.60 13.75
C SER A 453 16.56 2.88 14.99
N PHE A 454 17.85 3.13 14.79
CA PHE A 454 18.80 3.49 15.85
C PHE A 454 18.48 4.84 16.49
N ILE A 455 18.19 5.88 15.70
CA ILE A 455 17.80 7.21 16.20
C ILE A 455 16.46 7.12 16.96
N CYS A 456 15.48 6.36 16.46
CA CYS A 456 14.22 6.12 17.15
C CYS A 456 14.43 5.37 18.47
N ALA A 457 15.36 4.41 18.55
CA ALA A 457 15.73 3.78 19.81
C ALA A 457 16.36 4.74 20.82
N ILE A 458 17.23 5.66 20.39
CA ILE A 458 17.80 6.70 21.27
C ILE A 458 16.69 7.64 21.75
N ILE A 459 15.88 8.19 20.83
CA ILE A 459 14.78 9.10 21.15
C ILE A 459 13.76 8.45 22.08
N GLY A 460 13.41 7.17 21.86
CA GLY A 460 12.51 6.42 22.74
C GLY A 460 13.04 6.30 24.17
N ASN A 461 14.32 5.93 24.35
CA ASN A 461 14.93 5.87 25.69
C ASN A 461 15.01 7.27 26.35
N PHE A 462 15.31 8.32 25.58
CA PHE A 462 15.32 9.70 26.06
C PHE A 462 13.93 10.17 26.50
N ILE A 463 12.89 9.88 25.72
CA ILE A 463 11.49 10.14 26.06
C ILE A 463 11.09 9.39 27.34
N THR A 464 11.47 8.12 27.50
CA THR A 464 11.19 7.36 28.74
C THR A 464 11.85 8.01 29.97
N LEU A 465 13.12 8.42 29.86
CA LEU A 465 13.82 9.12 30.95
C LEU A 465 13.15 10.47 31.26
N LEU A 466 12.85 11.26 30.23
CA LEU A 466 12.23 12.58 30.38
C LEU A 466 10.81 12.50 30.95
N PHE A 467 10.05 11.44 30.65
CA PHE A 467 8.76 11.16 31.29
C PHE A 467 8.88 11.00 32.80
N PHE A 468 9.67 10.02 33.26
CA PHE A 468 9.83 9.80 34.71
C PHE A 468 10.45 11.01 35.41
N PHE A 469 11.40 11.71 34.78
CA PHE A 469 11.98 12.93 35.33
C PHE A 469 10.94 14.04 35.47
N SER A 470 10.15 14.35 34.42
CA SER A 470 9.09 15.37 34.48
C SER A 470 7.98 15.03 35.47
N PHE A 471 7.60 13.75 35.58
CA PHE A 471 6.57 13.29 36.52
C PHE A 471 7.04 13.35 37.97
N LEU A 472 8.31 13.02 38.26
CA LEU A 472 8.87 13.14 39.62
C LEU A 472 9.10 14.60 40.04
N VAL A 473 9.37 15.50 39.10
CA VAL A 473 9.40 16.95 39.36
C VAL A 473 7.99 17.48 39.64
N TRP A 474 6.98 17.09 38.87
CA TRP A 474 5.58 17.48 39.09
C TRP A 474 5.01 16.98 40.43
N LEU A 475 5.54 15.88 40.97
CA LEU A 475 5.20 15.36 42.30
C LEU A 475 6.00 16.02 43.47
N ASP A 476 6.74 17.11 43.22
CA ASP A 476 7.59 17.81 44.21
C ASP A 476 8.55 16.89 45.00
N VAL A 477 9.00 15.79 44.38
CA VAL A 477 9.82 14.79 45.08
C VAL A 477 11.25 15.31 45.27
N SER A 478 11.84 15.06 46.44
CA SER A 478 13.19 15.54 46.75
C SER A 478 14.23 15.15 45.68
N GLY A 479 15.08 16.10 45.29
CA GLY A 479 16.03 15.93 44.17
C GLY A 479 16.99 14.74 44.29
N LEU A 480 17.27 14.27 45.51
CA LEU A 480 18.04 13.05 45.76
C LEU A 480 17.34 11.79 45.21
N PHE A 481 16.02 11.69 45.42
CA PHE A 481 15.21 10.59 44.90
C PHE A 481 15.06 10.68 43.38
N ILE A 482 14.90 11.89 42.84
CA ILE A 482 14.89 12.12 41.39
C ILE A 482 16.20 11.66 40.75
N GLY A 483 17.34 12.03 41.33
CA GLY A 483 18.66 11.57 40.88
C GLY A 483 18.81 10.04 40.91
N LEU A 484 18.37 9.40 42.00
CA LEU A 484 18.38 7.94 42.14
C LEU A 484 17.50 7.25 41.08
N ALA A 485 16.29 7.75 40.84
CA ALA A 485 15.39 7.23 39.82
C ALA A 485 15.98 7.36 38.40
N VAL A 486 16.57 8.52 38.08
CA VAL A 486 17.26 8.74 36.80
C VAL A 486 18.44 7.79 36.62
N ILE A 487 19.24 7.53 37.67
CA ILE A 487 20.34 6.54 37.63
C ILE A 487 19.82 5.14 37.32
N ILE A 488 18.73 4.70 37.96
CA ILE A 488 18.10 3.39 37.70
C ILE A 488 17.61 3.29 36.25
N ILE A 489 16.96 4.33 35.73
CA ILE A 489 16.47 4.36 34.34
C ILE A 489 17.63 4.33 33.34
N ILE A 490 18.72 5.06 33.60
CA ILE A 490 19.95 5.00 32.79
C ILE A 490 20.55 3.59 32.82
N ALA A 491 20.61 2.93 33.99
CA ALA A 491 21.11 1.56 34.11
C ALA A 491 20.27 0.53 33.31
N ILE A 492 18.97 0.77 33.14
CA ILE A 492 18.09 -0.06 32.29
C ILE A 492 18.23 0.32 30.78
N ALA A 493 18.44 1.60 30.49
CA ALA A 493 18.60 2.11 29.12
C ALA A 493 19.96 1.76 28.49
N VAL A 494 21.05 1.71 29.27
CA VAL A 494 22.41 1.44 28.75
C VAL A 494 22.53 0.05 28.08
N PRO A 495 22.10 -1.07 28.68
CA PRO A 495 22.04 -2.37 27.99
C PRO A 495 21.13 -2.34 26.75
N THR A 496 20.08 -1.51 26.78
CA THR A 496 19.19 -1.31 25.64
C THR A 496 19.91 -0.60 24.49
N ILE A 497 20.70 0.44 24.75
CA ILE A 497 21.50 1.16 23.76
C ILE A 497 22.64 0.28 23.22
N LEU A 498 23.45 -0.33 24.10
CA LEU A 498 24.63 -1.11 23.73
C LEU A 498 24.31 -2.28 22.77
N ARG A 499 23.24 -3.06 23.06
CA ARG A 499 22.78 -4.13 22.15
C ARG A 499 22.31 -3.60 20.78
N THR A 500 21.84 -2.35 20.71
CA THR A 500 21.43 -1.70 19.44
C THR A 500 22.65 -1.26 18.63
N ILE A 501 23.74 -0.84 19.29
CA ILE A 501 25.05 -0.57 18.64
C ILE A 501 25.62 -1.88 18.06
N GLY A 502 25.61 -2.97 18.84
CA GLY A 502 26.06 -4.29 18.37
C GLY A 502 25.30 -4.79 17.13
N LEU A 503 23.98 -4.60 17.08
CA LEU A 503 23.19 -4.94 15.89
C LEU A 503 23.59 -4.10 14.66
N MET A 504 23.98 -2.84 14.84
CA MET A 504 24.52 -2.02 13.75
C MET A 504 25.89 -2.51 13.26
N GLN A 505 26.76 -2.95 14.18
CA GLN A 505 28.08 -3.50 13.83
C GLN A 505 27.95 -4.80 13.02
N VAL A 506 27.11 -5.73 13.48
CA VAL A 506 26.79 -6.98 12.74
C VAL A 506 26.20 -6.67 11.36
N TYR A 507 25.32 -5.65 11.26
CA TYR A 507 24.78 -5.20 9.98
C TYR A 507 25.87 -4.70 9.02
N THR A 508 26.86 -3.94 9.52
CA THR A 508 27.99 -3.50 8.67
C THR A 508 28.90 -4.64 8.23
N GLN A 509 29.11 -5.65 9.09
CA GLN A 509 29.94 -6.82 8.79
C GLN A 509 29.29 -7.74 7.74
N MET A 510 28.04 -8.18 7.95
CA MET A 510 27.33 -9.06 7.01
C MET A 510 27.19 -8.46 5.60
N LYS A 511 27.21 -7.13 5.46
CA LYS A 511 27.18 -6.46 4.15
C LYS A 511 28.47 -6.68 3.35
N ALA A 512 29.62 -6.83 4.00
CA ALA A 512 30.89 -7.10 3.34
C ALA A 512 30.98 -8.56 2.84
N GLU A 513 30.40 -9.51 3.57
CA GLU A 513 30.55 -10.94 3.27
C GLU A 513 29.65 -11.44 2.12
N LYS A 514 28.45 -10.85 1.92
CA LYS A 514 27.34 -11.48 1.19
C LYS A 514 27.47 -11.59 -0.35
N SER A 515 28.66 -11.37 -0.90
CA SER A 515 28.95 -11.29 -2.34
C SER A 515 29.04 -12.66 -3.08
N LYS A 516 28.23 -13.72 -2.76
CA LYS A 516 28.64 -15.15 -2.95
C LYS A 516 27.78 -16.26 -3.70
N LYS A 517 26.59 -16.80 -3.28
CA LYS A 517 25.96 -18.05 -3.91
C LYS A 517 24.44 -18.33 -3.63
N GLY A 518 23.80 -19.38 -4.23
CA GLY A 518 22.33 -19.77 -4.16
C GLY A 518 21.90 -21.24 -4.55
N ASN A 519 20.68 -21.74 -4.14
CA ASN A 519 19.86 -22.96 -4.58
C ASN A 519 19.34 -24.12 -3.54
N SER A 520 18.04 -24.35 -3.06
CA SER A 520 17.33 -25.66 -2.54
C SER A 520 15.93 -25.67 -1.73
N GLU A 521 15.26 -26.87 -1.50
CA GLU A 521 13.74 -27.21 -1.55
C GLU A 521 12.92 -28.15 -0.55
N ALA A 522 11.56 -28.32 -0.81
CA ALA A 522 10.41 -29.13 -0.21
C ALA A 522 9.12 -29.46 -1.15
N LEU A 523 7.79 -29.27 -0.77
CA LEU A 523 6.50 -29.69 -1.49
C LEU A 523 5.09 -29.08 -1.00
N TYR A 524 3.89 -29.24 -1.69
CA TYR A 524 2.58 -28.46 -1.48
C TYR A 524 1.16 -29.12 -1.31
N GLN A 525 0.15 -28.29 -0.95
CA GLN A 525 -1.33 -28.46 -1.04
C GLN A 525 -2.00 -27.10 -1.40
N VAL A 526 -3.16 -27.05 -2.11
CA VAL A 526 -3.76 -25.79 -2.64
C VAL A 526 -5.30 -25.71 -2.57
N TRP A 527 -5.83 -24.49 -2.33
CA TRP A 527 -7.26 -24.17 -2.47
C TRP A 527 -7.52 -23.08 -3.53
N GLU A 528 -8.71 -23.09 -4.13
CA GLU A 528 -9.10 -22.15 -5.19
C GLU A 528 -10.55 -21.70 -5.02
N LYS A 529 -10.80 -20.39 -4.86
CA LYS A 529 -12.16 -19.82 -4.97
C LYS A 529 -12.39 -19.37 -6.42
N PHE A 530 -13.63 -19.31 -6.89
CA PHE A 530 -13.99 -18.97 -8.28
C PHE A 530 -15.29 -18.16 -8.38
N ARG A 531 -15.43 -17.33 -9.42
CA ARG A 531 -16.72 -16.73 -9.87
C ARG A 531 -17.35 -17.58 -10.97
N ILE A 532 -18.65 -17.85 -10.92
CA ILE A 532 -19.40 -18.64 -11.92
C ILE A 532 -20.52 -17.84 -12.61
N THR A 533 -21.18 -16.91 -11.93
CA THR A 533 -22.31 -16.15 -12.49
C THR A 533 -22.07 -14.66 -12.41
N GLN A 534 -22.58 -13.91 -13.38
CA GLN A 534 -22.38 -12.48 -13.54
C GLN A 534 -23.73 -11.80 -13.81
N ALA A 535 -24.05 -10.74 -13.06
CA ALA A 535 -25.28 -9.98 -13.27
C ALA A 535 -25.25 -9.18 -14.59
N LYS A 536 -26.40 -9.10 -15.28
CA LYS A 536 -26.56 -8.30 -16.50
C LYS A 536 -26.85 -6.84 -16.18
N ASP A 537 -26.42 -5.95 -17.07
CA ASP A 537 -26.40 -4.50 -16.82
C ASP A 537 -27.77 -3.88 -16.60
N ARG A 538 -28.83 -4.44 -17.22
CA ARG A 538 -30.22 -4.02 -16.95
C ARG A 538 -30.60 -4.28 -15.48
N PHE A 539 -30.25 -5.44 -14.94
CA PHE A 539 -30.48 -5.75 -13.53
C PHE A 539 -29.58 -4.92 -12.61
N CYS A 540 -28.31 -4.72 -12.95
CA CYS A 540 -27.43 -3.80 -12.22
C CYS A 540 -28.03 -2.38 -12.11
N TRP A 541 -28.62 -1.88 -13.20
CA TRP A 541 -29.33 -0.59 -13.20
C TRP A 541 -30.62 -0.61 -12.40
N THR A 542 -31.44 -1.65 -12.53
CA THR A 542 -32.67 -1.78 -11.72
C THR A 542 -32.35 -1.86 -10.22
N MET A 543 -31.36 -2.66 -9.81
CA MET A 543 -30.94 -2.76 -8.42
C MET A 543 -30.35 -1.45 -7.91
N PHE A 544 -29.50 -0.76 -8.67
CA PHE A 544 -29.01 0.57 -8.28
C PHE A 544 -30.14 1.59 -8.12
N VAL A 545 -31.10 1.64 -9.05
CA VAL A 545 -32.25 2.56 -8.96
C VAL A 545 -33.13 2.19 -7.75
N LEU A 546 -33.38 0.91 -7.50
CA LEU A 546 -34.11 0.45 -6.32
C LEU A 546 -33.35 0.77 -5.02
N GLU A 547 -32.05 0.52 -4.93
CA GLU A 547 -31.22 0.87 -3.76
C GLU A 547 -31.29 2.37 -3.44
N ASN A 548 -31.25 3.24 -4.46
CA ASN A 548 -31.39 4.68 -4.27
C ASN A 548 -32.83 5.05 -3.85
N ILE A 549 -33.86 4.47 -4.49
CA ILE A 549 -35.26 4.70 -4.12
C ILE A 549 -35.50 4.27 -2.67
N PHE A 550 -35.08 3.07 -2.28
CA PHE A 550 -35.20 2.62 -0.89
C PHE A 550 -34.45 3.55 0.07
N LEU A 551 -33.21 3.96 -0.23
CA LEU A 551 -32.42 4.90 0.58
C LEU A 551 -33.00 6.34 0.66
N PHE A 552 -33.90 6.72 -0.25
CA PHE A 552 -34.61 8.00 -0.22
C PHE A 552 -36.02 7.92 0.42
N PHE A 553 -36.59 6.73 0.59
CA PHE A 553 -37.95 6.54 1.14
C PHE A 553 -37.99 5.73 2.47
N PHE A 554 -36.88 5.14 2.91
CA PHE A 554 -36.73 4.34 4.14
C PHE A 554 -35.39 4.63 4.83
#